data_AF-D5MF55-F1
#
_entry.id   AF-D5MF55-F1
#
_cell.length_a   1.000
_cell.length_b   1.000
_cell.length_c   1.000
_cell.angle_alpha   90.00
_cell.angle_beta   90.00
_cell.angle_gamma   90.00
#
_symmetry.space_group_name_H-M   'P 1'
#
loop_
_entity.id
_entity.type
_entity.pdbx_description
1 polymer ?
#
loop_
_entity_poly.entity_id
_entity_poly.type
_entity_poly.pdbx_seq_one_letter_code
_entity_poly.pdbx_strand_id
1 'polypeptide(L)'
;MAMPNIQGPDRKKPLCYDPHRNKFITFDEIISRAEEIYPLERLTIEHLKRLVIERQRVGPDYKVQVMSGPLMSRDDVVEAILRDEPFGRATIEAELSHLRDLLAQINEALQHTK
;
A
#
# COMPACT_ATOMS: atom_id res chain seq x y z
N MET A 1 -3.42 18.82 -10.84
CA MET A 1 -2.42 17.79 -11.18
C MET A 1 -3.03 16.75 -12.10
N ALA A 2 -2.21 16.03 -12.89
CA ALA A 2 -2.67 14.87 -13.64
C ALA A 2 -2.83 13.65 -12.72
N MET A 3 -3.77 12.75 -13.04
CA MET A 3 -3.90 11.48 -12.32
C MET A 3 -2.61 10.65 -12.39
N PRO A 4 -2.19 10.00 -11.29
CA PRO A 4 -1.04 9.12 -11.34
C PRO A 4 -1.27 7.96 -12.32
N ASN A 5 -0.26 7.69 -13.14
CA ASN A 5 -0.32 6.64 -14.15
C ASN A 5 0.01 5.28 -13.54
N ILE A 6 -0.95 4.69 -12.80
CA ILE A 6 -0.84 3.34 -12.25
C ILE A 6 -1.28 2.33 -13.32
N GLN A 7 -0.40 1.40 -13.67
CA GLN A 7 -0.62 0.42 -14.74
C GLN A 7 -0.48 -1.02 -14.26
N GLY A 8 -1.09 -1.94 -15.01
CA GLY A 8 -0.88 -3.37 -14.82
C GLY A 8 -1.32 -3.88 -13.43
N PRO A 9 -0.60 -4.88 -12.87
CA PRO A 9 -0.93 -5.48 -11.58
C PRO A 9 -0.96 -4.49 -10.41
N ASP A 10 -0.22 -3.37 -10.51
CA ASP A 10 -0.15 -2.37 -9.45
C ASP A 10 -1.49 -1.66 -9.19
N ARG A 11 -2.42 -1.64 -10.18
CA ARG A 11 -3.77 -1.10 -9.96
C ARG A 11 -4.59 -1.92 -8.95
N LYS A 12 -4.26 -3.21 -8.81
CA LYS A 12 -4.90 -4.11 -7.86
C LYS A 12 -4.32 -3.98 -6.45
N LYS A 13 -3.18 -3.29 -6.28
CA LYS A 13 -2.60 -3.08 -4.95
C LYS A 13 -3.53 -2.17 -4.16
N PRO A 14 -3.93 -2.58 -2.95
CA PRO A 14 -4.81 -1.75 -2.15
C PRO A 14 -4.08 -0.47 -1.72
N LEU A 15 -4.78 0.65 -1.80
CA LEU A 15 -4.29 1.97 -1.42
C LEU A 15 -4.79 2.37 -0.02
N CYS A 16 -5.96 1.87 0.37
CA CYS A 16 -6.53 2.08 1.70
C CYS A 16 -7.11 0.78 2.26
N TYR A 17 -7.37 0.78 3.56
CA TYR A 17 -8.11 -0.27 4.26
C TYR A 17 -9.16 0.38 5.15
N ASP A 18 -10.41 -0.06 5.03
CA ASP A 18 -11.51 0.33 5.90
C ASP A 18 -11.73 -0.76 6.97
N PRO A 19 -11.38 -0.51 8.24
CA PRO A 19 -11.49 -1.50 9.31
C PRO A 19 -12.94 -1.78 9.73
N HIS A 20 -13.89 -0.87 9.48
CA HIS A 20 -15.29 -1.06 9.85
C HIS A 20 -15.97 -2.07 8.92
N ARG A 21 -15.57 -2.05 7.64
CA ARG A 21 -16.07 -2.97 6.61
C ARG A 21 -15.13 -4.14 6.34
N ASN A 22 -13.96 -4.17 6.99
CA ASN A 22 -12.89 -5.13 6.72
C ASN A 22 -12.56 -5.20 5.21
N LYS A 23 -12.49 -4.04 4.56
CA LYS A 23 -12.38 -3.92 3.10
C LYS A 23 -11.10 -3.21 2.69
N PHE A 24 -10.39 -3.79 1.74
CA PHE A 24 -9.30 -3.10 1.02
C PHE A 24 -9.85 -2.31 -0.15
N ILE A 25 -9.36 -1.10 -0.34
CA ILE A 25 -9.83 -0.17 -1.36
C ILE A 25 -8.71 0.03 -2.38
N THR A 26 -9.02 -0.20 -3.65
CA THR A 26 -8.08 -0.12 -4.77
C THR A 26 -8.16 1.22 -5.50
N PHE A 27 -7.18 1.48 -6.38
CA PHE A 27 -7.19 2.67 -7.23
C PHE A 27 -8.45 2.76 -8.10
N ASP A 28 -8.86 1.63 -8.70
CA ASP A 28 -10.02 1.58 -9.60
C ASP A 28 -11.34 1.93 -8.89
N GLU A 29 -11.50 1.52 -7.63
CA GLU A 29 -12.68 1.84 -6.82
C GLU A 29 -12.73 3.33 -6.44
N ILE A 30 -11.56 3.94 -6.19
CA ILE A 30 -11.45 5.37 -5.86
C ILE A 30 -11.79 6.22 -7.10
N ILE A 31 -11.18 5.93 -8.25
CA ILE A 31 -11.41 6.73 -9.46
C ILE A 31 -12.83 6.58 -10.02
N SER A 32 -13.45 5.42 -9.82
CA SER A 32 -14.85 5.17 -10.21
C SER A 32 -15.86 5.75 -9.22
N ARG A 33 -15.40 6.34 -8.10
CA ARG A 33 -16.22 6.83 -6.98
C ARG A 33 -17.09 5.74 -6.34
N ALA A 34 -16.73 4.47 -6.52
CA ALA A 34 -17.37 3.36 -5.82
C ALA A 34 -16.98 3.33 -4.34
N GLU A 35 -15.78 3.83 -4.02
CA GLU A 35 -15.26 3.95 -2.66
C GLU A 35 -14.55 5.29 -2.44
N GLU A 36 -14.54 5.74 -1.19
CA GLU A 36 -13.79 6.93 -0.75
C GLU A 36 -12.44 6.54 -0.13
N ILE A 37 -11.48 7.46 -0.15
CA ILE A 37 -10.19 7.28 0.50
C ILE A 37 -10.39 7.23 2.01
N TYR A 38 -10.09 6.09 2.64
CA TYR A 38 -10.04 5.98 4.09
C TYR A 38 -8.69 6.51 4.61
N PRO A 39 -8.66 7.53 5.50
CA PRO A 39 -7.42 8.15 5.95
C PRO A 39 -6.49 7.17 6.68
N LEU A 40 -5.22 7.14 6.30
CA LEU A 40 -4.23 6.26 6.92
C LEU A 40 -4.00 6.61 8.40
N GLU A 41 -4.20 7.87 8.78
CA GLU A 41 -4.04 8.40 10.14
C GLU A 41 -5.09 7.85 11.11
N ARG A 42 -6.20 7.29 10.59
CA ARG A 42 -7.24 6.63 11.39
C ARG A 42 -6.97 5.15 11.60
N LEU A 43 -5.94 4.59 10.97
CA LEU A 43 -5.60 3.18 11.07
C LEU A 43 -4.64 2.94 12.24
N THR A 44 -4.87 1.84 12.97
CA THR A 44 -3.92 1.35 13.96
C THR A 44 -2.69 0.78 13.27
N ILE A 45 -1.60 0.59 14.01
CA ILE A 45 -0.39 -0.02 13.45
C ILE A 45 -0.66 -1.42 12.88
N GLU A 46 -1.55 -2.19 13.49
CA GLU A 46 -1.97 -3.51 13.00
C GLU A 46 -2.76 -3.42 11.69
N HIS A 47 -3.63 -2.43 11.54
CA HIS A 47 -4.32 -2.18 10.28
C HIS A 47 -3.36 -1.75 9.17
N LEU A 48 -2.38 -0.90 9.49
CA LEU A 48 -1.35 -0.47 8.56
C LEU A 48 -0.45 -1.64 8.14
N LYS A 49 -0.03 -2.48 9.09
CA LYS A 49 0.68 -3.73 8.81
C LYS A 49 -0.09 -4.61 7.85
N ARG A 50 -1.38 -4.84 8.12
CA ARG A 50 -2.24 -5.67 7.28
C ARG A 50 -2.37 -5.10 5.86
N LEU A 51 -2.54 -3.78 5.72
CA LEU A 51 -2.55 -3.11 4.42
C LEU A 51 -1.24 -3.34 3.66
N VAL A 52 -0.08 -3.15 4.30
CA VAL A 52 1.22 -3.38 3.66
C VAL A 52 1.41 -4.84 3.27
N ILE A 53 1.03 -5.80 4.12
CA ILE A 53 1.10 -7.23 3.78
C ILE A 53 0.26 -7.56 2.54
N GLU A 54 -0.97 -7.08 2.46
CA GLU A 54 -1.82 -7.32 1.29
C GLU A 54 -1.28 -6.64 0.03
N ARG A 55 -0.64 -5.48 0.16
CA ARG A 55 0.09 -4.86 -0.96
C ARG A 55 1.26 -5.70 -1.43
N GLN A 56 2.03 -6.29 -0.52
CA GLN A 56 3.14 -7.17 -0.88
C GLN A 56 2.67 -8.42 -1.62
N ARG A 57 1.51 -8.99 -1.21
CA ARG A 57 0.89 -10.17 -1.85
C ARG A 57 0.39 -9.91 -3.27
N VAL A 58 0.04 -8.67 -3.61
CA VAL A 58 -0.45 -8.31 -4.94
C VAL A 58 0.70 -7.95 -5.88
N GLY A 59 0.84 -8.73 -6.95
CA GLY A 59 1.83 -8.49 -8.00
C GLY A 59 2.62 -9.75 -8.34
N PRO A 60 3.58 -9.66 -9.26
CA PRO A 60 4.50 -10.76 -9.54
C PRO A 60 5.38 -11.04 -8.33
N ASP A 61 5.84 -12.29 -8.20
CA ASP A 61 6.86 -12.64 -7.23
C ASP A 61 8.12 -11.82 -7.48
N TYR A 62 8.75 -11.35 -6.40
CA TYR A 62 9.99 -10.59 -6.47
C TYR A 62 11.01 -11.13 -5.48
N LYS A 63 12.27 -10.76 -5.74
CA LYS A 63 13.36 -10.93 -4.79
C LYS A 63 14.01 -9.59 -4.52
N VAL A 64 14.24 -9.27 -3.25
CA VAL A 64 14.89 -8.05 -2.79
C VAL A 64 16.15 -8.42 -2.01
N GLN A 65 17.24 -7.70 -2.24
CA GLN A 65 18.44 -7.83 -1.45
C GLN A 65 18.76 -6.48 -0.83
N VAL A 66 18.85 -6.43 0.49
CA VAL A 66 19.36 -5.26 1.20
C VAL A 66 20.88 -5.32 1.13
N MET A 67 21.56 -4.30 0.59
CA MET A 67 23.02 -4.16 0.37
C MET A 67 23.91 -5.40 0.57
N SER A 68 24.13 -5.82 1.82
CA SER A 68 25.01 -6.95 2.23
C SER A 68 24.28 -8.15 2.85
N GLY A 69 22.95 -8.15 2.82
CA GLY A 69 22.08 -9.20 3.35
C GLY A 69 21.73 -10.29 2.34
N PRO A 70 21.00 -11.33 2.79
CA PRO A 70 20.52 -12.40 1.92
C PRO A 70 19.48 -11.88 0.92
N LEU A 71 19.36 -12.59 -0.19
CA LEU A 71 18.29 -12.36 -1.16
C LEU A 71 16.97 -12.86 -0.55
N MET A 72 16.06 -11.93 -0.26
CA MET A 72 14.75 -12.20 0.33
C MET A 72 13.68 -12.30 -0.75
N SER A 73 12.84 -13.33 -0.67
CA SER A 73 11.60 -13.42 -1.44
C SER A 73 10.52 -12.50 -0.86
N ARG A 74 9.45 -12.27 -1.61
CA ARG A 74 8.24 -11.62 -1.10
C ARG A 74 7.77 -12.23 0.23
N ASP A 75 7.76 -13.56 0.32
CA ASP A 75 7.24 -14.24 1.51
C ASP A 75 8.16 -14.01 2.72
N ASP A 76 9.47 -13.90 2.51
CA ASP A 76 10.41 -13.51 3.55
C ASP A 76 10.17 -12.06 4.02
N VAL A 77 9.83 -11.15 3.12
CA VAL A 77 9.44 -9.77 3.48
C VAL A 77 8.17 -9.77 4.34
N VAL A 78 7.15 -10.55 3.94
CA VAL A 78 5.90 -10.68 4.69
C VAL A 78 6.15 -11.26 6.08
N GLU A 79 6.96 -12.30 6.19
CA GLU A 79 7.36 -12.88 7.49
C GLU A 79 8.10 -11.86 8.37
N ALA A 80 9.04 -11.10 7.81
CA ALA A 80 9.75 -10.06 8.55
C ALA A 80 8.81 -8.97 9.09
N ILE A 81 7.77 -8.60 8.33
CA ILE A 81 6.71 -7.68 8.77
C ILE A 81 5.90 -8.28 9.91
N LEU A 82 5.47 -9.54 9.77
CA LEU A 82 4.66 -10.25 10.79
C LEU A 82 5.43 -10.40 12.10
N ARG A 83 6.74 -10.66 12.04
CA ARG A 83 7.62 -10.84 13.19
C ARG A 83 8.12 -9.54 13.81
N ASP A 84 7.73 -8.40 13.26
CA ASP A 84 8.22 -7.08 13.67
C ASP A 84 9.76 -6.99 13.65
N GLU A 85 10.38 -7.57 12.62
CA GLU A 85 11.83 -7.46 12.45
C GLU A 85 12.22 -6.04 12.00
N PRO A 86 13.46 -5.58 12.25
CA PRO A 86 13.90 -4.24 11.84
C PRO A 86 13.65 -3.94 10.36
N PHE A 87 13.90 -4.93 9.49
CA PHE A 87 13.63 -4.82 8.06
C PHE A 87 12.12 -4.74 7.74
N GLY A 88 11.30 -5.53 8.44
CA GLY A 88 9.84 -5.48 8.32
C GLY A 88 9.27 -4.10 8.70
N ARG A 89 9.74 -3.52 9.82
CA ARG A 89 9.34 -2.16 10.23
C ARG A 89 9.75 -1.10 9.21
N ALA A 90 10.99 -1.15 8.72
CA ALA A 90 11.47 -0.22 7.70
C ALA A 90 10.66 -0.36 6.39
N THR A 91 10.27 -1.58 6.02
CA THR A 91 9.42 -1.84 4.85
C THR A 91 8.03 -1.21 5.02
N ILE A 92 7.41 -1.35 6.20
CA ILE A 92 6.13 -0.69 6.51
C ILE A 92 6.28 0.82 6.36
N GLU A 93 7.29 1.42 6.99
CA GLU A 93 7.51 2.88 6.95
C GLU A 93 7.69 3.40 5.52
N ALA A 94 8.50 2.70 4.70
CA ALA A 94 8.71 3.05 3.31
C ALA A 94 7.41 2.97 2.48
N GLU A 95 6.65 1.87 2.62
CA GLU A 95 5.37 1.71 1.93
C GLU A 95 4.33 2.74 2.37
N LEU A 96 4.25 3.05 3.67
CA LEU A 96 3.33 4.07 4.17
C LEU A 96 3.72 5.48 3.69
N SER A 97 5.00 5.80 3.61
CA SER A 97 5.46 7.06 3.02
C SER A 97 5.02 7.16 1.57
N HIS A 98 5.28 6.12 0.78
CA HIS A 98 4.87 6.07 -0.62
C HIS A 98 3.34 6.18 -0.79
N LEU A 99 2.56 5.49 0.04
CA LEU A 99 1.10 5.55 0.01
C LEU A 99 0.56 6.93 0.33
N ARG A 100 1.13 7.65 1.31
CA ARG A 100 0.72 9.02 1.64
C ARG A 100 0.88 9.94 0.46
N ASP A 101 2.04 9.90 -0.19
CA ASP A 101 2.33 10.73 -1.36
C ASP A 101 1.39 10.39 -2.53
N LEU A 102 1.14 9.10 -2.75
CA LEU A 102 0.24 8.64 -3.82
C LEU A 102 -1.21 9.06 -3.56
N LEU A 103 -1.72 8.88 -2.35
CA LEU A 103 -3.08 9.27 -1.97
C LEU A 103 -3.28 10.78 -2.05
N ALA A 104 -2.27 11.57 -1.67
CA ALA A 104 -2.30 13.03 -1.84
C ALA A 104 -2.46 13.42 -3.31
N GLN A 105 -1.65 12.84 -4.21
CA GLN A 105 -1.74 13.09 -5.65
C GLN A 105 -3.11 12.71 -6.23
N ILE A 106 -3.67 11.57 -5.81
CA ILE A 106 -5.00 11.11 -6.25
C ILE A 106 -6.07 12.10 -5.77
N ASN A 107 -6.04 12.47 -4.50
CA ASN A 107 -7.03 13.38 -3.91
C ASN A 107 -7.01 14.75 -4.60
N GLU A 108 -5.83 15.31 -4.84
CA GLU A 108 -5.66 16.56 -5.60
C GLU A 108 -6.23 16.43 -7.03
N ALA A 109 -5.91 15.35 -7.74
CA ALA A 109 -6.44 15.12 -9.08
C ALA A 109 -7.98 14.99 -9.10
N LEU A 110 -8.58 14.33 -8.11
CA LEU A 110 -10.04 14.23 -7.98
C LEU A 110 -10.71 15.58 -7.73
N GLN A 111 -10.08 16.46 -6.94
CA GLN A 111 -10.62 17.79 -6.65
C GLN A 111 -10.63 18.72 -7.87
N HIS A 112 -9.66 18.58 -8.78
CA HIS A 112 -9.60 19.35 -10.02
C HIS A 112 -10.46 18.80 -11.17
N THR A 113 -11.17 17.69 -10.96
CA THR A 113 -12.09 17.08 -11.94
C THR A 113 -13.57 17.36 -11.60
N LYS A 114 -13.84 18.35 -10.74
CA LYS A 114 -15.17 18.92 -10.46
C LYS A 114 -15.38 20.19 -11.24
#